data_AF-X1PVD9-F1
#
_entry.id   AF-X1PVD9-F1
#
_cell.length_a   1.000
_cell.length_b   1.000
_cell.length_c   1.000
_cell.angle_alpha   90.00
_cell.angle_beta   90.00
_cell.angle_gamma   90.00
#
_symmetry.space_group_name_H-M   'P 1'
#
loop_
_entity.id
_entity.type
_entity.pdbx_description
1 polymer ?
#
loop_
_entity_poly.entity_id
_entity_poly.type
_entity_poly.pdbx_seq_one_letter_code
_entity_poly.pdbx_strand_id
1 'polypeptide(L)'
;GDYPTFIKDLCSACGACWIVCPNKAIKRKKEEVGKIYLNKKQNFYLITGIAKAGLEETGPVVIKTKEFALDFAKKVKADYILFDTAPGTHCPVISALMDCDFAYCVTEPTPMGAYDLNLILDLCQKLRIPAKVILNQADLGDKKRVQAITEKFKIKIEKEILYSKEIVEAYSKGRLSELNF
;
A
#
# COMPACT_ATOMS: atom_id res chain seq x y z
N GLY A 1 -38.83 -3.54 -19.99
CA GLY A 1 -37.59 -2.93 -19.48
C GLY A 1 -36.54 -4.01 -19.48
N ASP A 2 -35.35 -3.72 -19.98
CA ASP A 2 -34.27 -4.70 -20.06
C ASP A 2 -33.77 -5.10 -18.67
N TYR A 3 -33.26 -6.33 -18.56
CA TYR A 3 -32.64 -6.82 -17.34
C TYR A 3 -31.25 -6.17 -17.16
N PRO A 4 -30.81 -5.93 -15.91
CA PRO A 4 -29.47 -5.43 -15.67
C PRO A 4 -28.41 -6.45 -16.13
N THR A 5 -27.45 -5.98 -16.92
CA THR A 5 -26.30 -6.78 -17.36
C THR A 5 -25.22 -6.78 -16.28
N PHE A 6 -24.84 -7.97 -15.81
CA PHE A 6 -23.75 -8.12 -14.86
C PHE A 6 -22.41 -8.26 -15.60
N ILE A 7 -21.55 -7.25 -15.49
CA ILE A 7 -20.18 -7.30 -16.00
C ILE A 7 -19.28 -7.74 -14.86
N LYS A 8 -18.87 -9.01 -14.92
CA LYS A 8 -18.15 -9.66 -13.81
C LYS A 8 -16.82 -8.99 -13.48
N ASP A 9 -16.09 -8.56 -14.48
CA ASP A 9 -14.72 -8.07 -14.31
C ASP A 9 -14.66 -6.69 -13.65
N LEU A 10 -15.73 -5.88 -13.78
CA LEU A 10 -15.90 -4.58 -13.12
C LEU A 10 -16.48 -4.69 -11.69
N CYS A 11 -16.72 -5.90 -11.19
CA CYS A 11 -17.32 -6.10 -9.87
C CYS A 11 -16.28 -5.96 -8.76
N SER A 12 -16.46 -5.00 -7.86
CA SER A 12 -15.59 -4.81 -6.68
C SER A 12 -15.87 -5.77 -5.51
N ALA A 13 -16.74 -6.76 -5.72
CA ALA A 13 -17.18 -7.72 -4.71
C ALA A 13 -17.75 -7.10 -3.41
N CYS A 14 -18.22 -5.85 -3.45
CA CYS A 14 -18.75 -5.14 -2.27
C CYS A 14 -20.07 -5.74 -1.71
N GLY A 15 -20.78 -6.51 -2.53
CA GLY A 15 -22.02 -7.19 -2.14
C GLY A 15 -23.25 -6.28 -2.05
N ALA A 16 -23.15 -5.00 -2.39
CA ALA A 16 -24.28 -4.07 -2.35
C ALA A 16 -25.46 -4.57 -3.21
N CYS A 17 -25.19 -5.00 -4.44
CA CYS A 17 -26.21 -5.55 -5.35
C CYS A 17 -26.94 -6.76 -4.76
N TRP A 18 -26.22 -7.64 -4.05
CA TRP A 18 -26.80 -8.80 -3.38
C TRP A 18 -27.71 -8.41 -2.22
N ILE A 19 -27.30 -7.42 -1.42
CA ILE A 19 -28.06 -6.94 -0.25
C ILE A 19 -29.36 -6.26 -0.68
N VAL A 20 -29.32 -5.42 -1.73
CA VAL A 20 -30.48 -4.62 -2.15
C VAL A 20 -31.46 -5.37 -3.05
N CYS A 21 -31.14 -6.60 -3.49
CA CYS A 21 -31.96 -7.33 -4.46
C CYS A 21 -33.26 -7.89 -3.82
N PRO A 22 -34.45 -7.35 -4.15
CA PRO A 22 -35.70 -7.79 -3.53
C PRO A 22 -36.09 -9.21 -3.94
N ASN A 23 -35.77 -9.58 -5.18
CA ASN A 23 -36.09 -10.88 -5.76
C ASN A 23 -35.08 -11.99 -5.37
N LYS A 24 -34.04 -11.66 -4.59
CA LYS A 24 -32.96 -12.58 -4.21
C LYS A 24 -32.32 -13.30 -5.42
N ALA A 25 -32.29 -12.64 -6.57
CA ALA A 25 -31.81 -13.20 -7.83
C ALA A 25 -30.27 -13.35 -7.87
N ILE A 26 -29.57 -12.56 -7.07
CA ILE A 26 -28.10 -12.55 -7.00
C ILE A 26 -27.65 -13.58 -5.95
N LYS A 27 -26.64 -14.40 -6.27
CA LYS A 27 -26.04 -15.36 -5.35
C LYS A 27 -24.55 -15.08 -5.19
N ARG A 28 -24.04 -15.29 -3.98
CA ARG A 28 -22.60 -15.22 -3.70
C ARG A 28 -21.92 -16.50 -4.20
N LYS A 29 -20.75 -16.35 -4.81
CA LYS A 29 -19.87 -17.47 -5.19
C LYS A 29 -18.46 -17.16 -4.69
N LYS A 30 -17.75 -18.18 -4.22
CA LYS A 30 -16.31 -18.06 -3.95
C LYS A 30 -15.53 -18.15 -5.26
N GLU A 31 -14.55 -17.28 -5.42
CA GLU A 31 -13.67 -17.27 -6.56
C GLU A 31 -12.23 -17.15 -6.08
N GLU A 32 -11.32 -17.89 -6.72
CA GLU A 32 -9.89 -17.73 -6.50
C GLU A 32 -9.45 -16.45 -7.20
N VAL A 33 -9.10 -15.45 -6.39
CA VAL A 33 -8.64 -14.12 -6.83
C VAL A 33 -7.12 -13.99 -6.82
N GLY A 34 -6.40 -14.97 -6.26
CA GLY A 34 -4.95 -14.91 -6.14
C GLY A 34 -4.39 -15.98 -5.21
N LYS A 35 -3.08 -15.88 -4.95
CA LYS A 35 -2.32 -16.79 -4.09
C LYS A 35 -1.45 -15.99 -3.13
N ILE A 36 -1.23 -16.53 -1.93
CA ILE A 36 -0.31 -15.97 -0.93
C ILE A 36 0.90 -16.89 -0.84
N TYR A 37 2.09 -16.31 -0.92
CA TYR A 37 3.36 -17.00 -0.77
C TYR A 37 4.03 -16.57 0.52
N LEU A 38 4.63 -17.54 1.22
CA LEU A 38 5.44 -17.31 2.41
C LEU A 38 6.86 -17.76 2.11
N ASN A 39 7.80 -16.83 2.23
CA ASN A 39 9.22 -17.08 2.05
C ASN A 39 9.96 -16.73 3.36
N LYS A 40 11.06 -17.42 3.63
CA LYS A 40 11.93 -17.17 4.79
C LYS A 40 13.37 -17.04 4.35
N LYS A 41 14.05 -16.00 4.85
CA LYS A 41 15.50 -15.83 4.73
C LYS A 41 16.06 -15.42 6.10
N GLN A 42 16.84 -16.30 6.74
CA GLN A 42 17.34 -16.10 8.10
C GLN A 42 16.19 -15.75 9.07
N ASN A 43 16.24 -14.57 9.71
CA ASN A 43 15.21 -14.07 10.64
C ASN A 43 14.16 -13.18 9.95
N PHE A 44 14.18 -13.10 8.62
CA PHE A 44 13.25 -12.32 7.84
C PHE A 44 12.21 -13.21 7.14
N TYR A 45 10.95 -12.86 7.26
CA TYR A 45 9.84 -13.50 6.55
C TYR A 45 9.29 -12.53 5.51
N LEU A 46 9.14 -13.01 4.27
CA LEU A 46 8.52 -12.26 3.19
C LEU A 46 7.21 -12.93 2.80
N ILE A 47 6.11 -12.20 2.96
CA ILE A 47 4.77 -12.65 2.59
C ILE A 47 4.32 -11.86 1.37
N THR A 48 3.88 -12.54 0.32
CA THR A 48 3.52 -11.91 -0.96
C THR A 48 2.16 -12.38 -1.42
N GLY A 49 1.24 -11.45 -1.64
CA GLY A 49 -0.03 -11.69 -2.31
C GLY A 49 0.09 -11.46 -3.80
N ILE A 50 -0.23 -12.46 -4.62
CA ILE A 50 -0.23 -12.36 -6.08
C ILE A 50 -1.66 -12.52 -6.58
N ALA A 51 -2.19 -11.47 -7.21
CA ALA A 51 -3.49 -11.52 -7.86
C ALA A 51 -3.48 -12.44 -9.09
N LYS A 52 -4.63 -13.04 -9.38
CA LYS A 52 -4.83 -13.80 -10.61
C LYS A 52 -4.77 -12.85 -11.82
N ALA A 53 -4.16 -13.30 -12.92
CA ALA A 53 -4.11 -12.52 -14.15
C ALA A 53 -5.52 -12.15 -14.65
N GLY A 54 -5.69 -10.91 -15.11
CA GLY A 54 -6.97 -10.38 -15.58
C GLY A 54 -7.93 -9.94 -14.46
N LEU A 55 -7.51 -9.96 -13.20
CA LEU A 55 -8.31 -9.42 -12.10
C LEU A 55 -8.12 -7.89 -12.01
N GLU A 56 -9.20 -7.14 -12.22
CA GLU A 56 -9.16 -5.67 -12.11
C GLU A 56 -9.08 -5.20 -10.65
N GLU A 57 -9.88 -5.79 -9.75
CA GLU A 57 -9.94 -5.40 -8.34
C GLU A 57 -9.00 -6.27 -7.48
N THR A 58 -7.88 -5.70 -7.04
CA THR A 58 -6.86 -6.40 -6.23
C THR A 58 -7.03 -6.20 -4.72
N GLY A 59 -7.95 -5.32 -4.27
CA GLY A 59 -8.23 -5.07 -2.86
C GLY A 59 -8.43 -6.33 -2.02
N PRO A 60 -9.23 -7.33 -2.46
CA PRO A 60 -9.40 -8.60 -1.74
C PRO A 60 -8.09 -9.37 -1.52
N VAL A 61 -7.15 -9.31 -2.47
CA VAL A 61 -5.85 -9.97 -2.34
C VAL A 61 -5.01 -9.29 -1.27
N VAL A 62 -5.00 -7.95 -1.23
CA VAL A 62 -4.30 -7.18 -0.19
C VAL A 62 -4.86 -7.49 1.19
N ILE A 63 -6.20 -7.45 1.34
CA ILE A 63 -6.87 -7.76 2.62
C ILE A 63 -6.51 -9.16 3.10
N LYS A 64 -6.62 -10.19 2.24
CA LYS A 64 -6.30 -11.57 2.63
C LYS A 64 -4.82 -11.79 2.91
N THR A 65 -3.94 -11.09 2.19
CA THR A 65 -2.49 -11.14 2.46
C THR A 65 -2.17 -10.51 3.81
N LYS A 66 -2.80 -9.37 4.13
CA LYS A 66 -2.63 -8.69 5.42
C LYS A 66 -3.15 -9.52 6.59
N GLU A 67 -4.37 -10.07 6.48
CA GLU A 67 -4.94 -10.97 7.49
C GLU A 67 -3.98 -12.15 7.77
N PHE A 68 -3.52 -12.82 6.71
CA PHE A 68 -2.57 -13.92 6.84
C PHE A 68 -1.26 -13.49 7.52
N ALA A 69 -0.72 -12.33 7.13
CA ALA A 69 0.54 -11.82 7.68
C ALA A 69 0.42 -11.48 9.16
N LEU A 70 -0.69 -10.89 9.60
CA LEU A 70 -0.94 -10.57 11.01
C LEU A 70 -1.07 -11.84 11.87
N ASP A 71 -1.80 -12.85 11.38
CA ASP A 71 -1.93 -14.12 12.09
C ASP A 71 -0.61 -14.88 12.15
N PHE A 72 0.17 -14.84 11.06
CA PHE A 72 1.48 -15.46 11.01
C PHE A 72 2.48 -14.78 11.95
N ALA A 73 2.51 -13.44 11.97
CA ALA A 73 3.37 -12.65 12.85
C ALA A 73 3.17 -13.00 14.33
N LYS A 74 1.91 -13.20 14.77
CA LYS A 74 1.60 -13.67 16.14
C LYS A 74 2.19 -15.05 16.44
N LYS A 75 2.11 -15.98 15.48
CA LYS A 75 2.63 -17.36 15.64
C LYS A 75 4.15 -17.39 15.78
N VAL A 76 4.85 -16.56 14.99
CA VAL A 76 6.32 -16.49 15.03
C VAL A 76 6.85 -15.48 16.05
N LYS A 77 5.96 -14.77 16.76
CA LYS A 77 6.28 -13.70 17.71
C LYS A 77 7.20 -12.64 17.08
N ALA A 78 6.84 -12.17 15.88
CA ALA A 78 7.59 -11.11 15.21
C ALA A 78 7.46 -9.80 15.98
N ASP A 79 8.58 -9.07 16.15
CA ASP A 79 8.60 -7.76 16.79
C ASP A 79 7.95 -6.68 15.93
N TYR A 80 8.13 -6.77 14.61
CA TYR A 80 7.65 -5.80 13.63
C TYR A 80 7.07 -6.48 12.39
N ILE A 81 6.08 -5.83 11.79
CA ILE A 81 5.57 -6.13 10.46
C ILE A 81 5.64 -4.87 9.61
N LEU A 82 6.22 -5.00 8.41
CA LEU A 82 6.27 -3.92 7.44
C LEU A 82 5.34 -4.26 6.28
N PHE A 83 4.38 -3.37 6.02
CA PHE A 83 3.52 -3.46 4.84
C PHE A 83 4.09 -2.54 3.76
N ASP A 84 4.53 -3.13 2.66
CA ASP A 84 4.87 -2.40 1.44
C ASP A 84 3.59 -2.16 0.64
N THR A 85 3.30 -0.91 0.29
CA THR A 85 2.05 -0.49 -0.34
C THR A 85 2.31 0.16 -1.69
N ALA A 86 1.34 0.03 -2.58
CA ALA A 86 1.28 0.81 -3.82
C ALA A 86 1.24 2.32 -3.51
N PRO A 87 1.65 3.19 -4.47
CA PRO A 87 1.48 4.63 -4.36
C PRO A 87 0.01 5.06 -4.51
N GLY A 88 -0.30 6.29 -4.09
CA GLY A 88 -1.63 6.90 -4.24
C GLY A 88 -2.58 6.60 -3.06
N THR A 89 -3.90 6.65 -3.32
CA THR A 89 -4.94 6.60 -2.26
C THR A 89 -6.11 5.68 -2.59
N HIS A 90 -5.90 4.70 -3.48
CA HIS A 90 -6.93 3.75 -3.95
C HIS A 90 -7.16 2.60 -2.95
N CYS A 91 -8.18 1.76 -3.19
CA CYS A 91 -8.63 0.72 -2.25
C CYS A 91 -7.53 -0.22 -1.71
N PRO A 92 -6.60 -0.74 -2.53
CA PRO A 92 -5.40 -1.44 -2.07
C PRO A 92 -4.58 -0.69 -1.02
N VAL A 93 -4.33 0.61 -1.21
CA VAL A 93 -3.56 1.43 -0.26
C VAL A 93 -4.32 1.63 1.03
N ILE A 94 -5.62 1.94 0.95
CA ILE A 94 -6.48 2.08 2.14
C ILE A 94 -6.49 0.77 2.94
N SER A 95 -6.63 -0.36 2.25
CA SER A 95 -6.64 -1.69 2.87
C SER A 95 -5.29 -2.03 3.52
N ALA A 96 -4.18 -1.63 2.90
CA ALA A 96 -2.84 -1.81 3.45
C ALA A 96 -2.61 -0.94 4.70
N LEU A 97 -3.14 0.29 4.73
CA LEU A 97 -3.01 1.23 5.84
C LEU A 97 -3.92 0.95 7.03
N MET A 98 -5.16 0.50 6.78
CA MET A 98 -6.16 0.27 7.83
C MET A 98 -5.62 -0.64 8.94
N ASP A 99 -5.79 -0.29 10.21
CA ASP A 99 -5.24 -1.04 11.36
C ASP A 99 -3.71 -1.07 11.48
N CYS A 100 -2.98 -0.21 10.76
CA CYS A 100 -1.55 0.03 11.04
C CYS A 100 -1.37 1.00 12.21
N ASP A 101 -0.39 0.72 13.06
CA ASP A 101 -0.02 1.61 14.18
C ASP A 101 0.60 2.92 13.71
N PHE A 102 1.27 2.89 12.55
CA PHE A 102 2.06 4.00 12.04
C PHE A 102 2.28 3.93 10.52
N ALA A 103 2.43 5.07 9.86
CA ALA A 103 2.76 5.17 8.43
C ALA A 103 4.03 6.01 8.17
N TYR A 104 4.94 5.49 7.34
CA TYR A 104 6.03 6.26 6.76
C TYR A 104 5.64 6.68 5.33
N CYS A 105 5.37 7.97 5.14
CA CYS A 105 5.08 8.54 3.84
C CYS A 105 6.40 8.95 3.16
N VAL A 106 6.84 8.13 2.20
CA VAL A 106 8.04 8.41 1.41
C VAL A 106 7.66 9.28 0.21
N THR A 107 8.38 10.38 -0.01
CA THR A 107 8.16 11.28 -1.15
C THR A 107 9.47 11.82 -1.70
N GLU A 108 9.43 12.51 -2.82
CA GLU A 108 10.57 13.19 -3.46
C GLU A 108 10.25 14.69 -3.62
N PRO A 109 11.26 15.58 -3.67
CA PRO A 109 11.06 17.03 -3.80
C PRO A 109 10.67 17.45 -5.24
N THR A 110 9.75 16.71 -5.85
CA THR A 110 9.17 16.97 -7.16
C THR A 110 7.74 17.50 -7.02
N PRO A 111 7.20 18.23 -8.02
CA PRO A 111 5.80 18.67 -8.01
C PRO A 111 4.78 17.54 -7.80
N MET A 112 5.02 16.37 -8.39
CA MET A 112 4.15 15.20 -8.25
C MET A 112 4.32 14.53 -6.88
N GLY A 113 5.56 14.35 -6.41
CA GLY A 113 5.82 13.80 -5.07
C GLY A 113 5.16 14.66 -3.97
N ALA A 114 5.23 15.98 -4.09
CA ALA A 114 4.53 16.89 -3.19
C ALA A 114 3.00 16.72 -3.28
N TYR A 115 2.43 16.66 -4.48
CA TYR A 115 0.99 16.45 -4.64
C TYR A 115 0.51 15.15 -3.99
N ASP A 116 1.19 14.04 -4.26
CA ASP A 116 0.88 12.73 -3.71
C ASP A 116 1.07 12.69 -2.19
N LEU A 117 2.11 13.37 -1.68
CA LEU A 117 2.33 13.52 -0.23
C LEU A 117 1.14 14.18 0.45
N ASN A 118 0.59 15.26 -0.13
CA ASN A 118 -0.57 15.93 0.43
C ASN A 118 -1.80 15.00 0.46
N LEU A 119 -2.00 14.18 -0.57
CA LEU A 119 -3.12 13.23 -0.62
C LEU A 119 -2.96 12.10 0.40
N ILE A 120 -1.77 11.51 0.53
CA ILE A 120 -1.57 10.39 1.46
C ILE A 120 -1.62 10.85 2.92
N LEU A 121 -1.10 12.04 3.24
CA LEU A 121 -1.21 12.60 4.59
C LEU A 121 -2.66 12.93 4.98
N ASP A 122 -3.45 13.45 4.04
CA ASP A 122 -4.90 13.65 4.23
C ASP A 122 -5.61 12.31 4.49
N LEU A 123 -5.27 11.26 3.74
CA LEU A 123 -5.80 9.92 3.97
C LEU A 123 -5.40 9.38 5.35
N CYS A 124 -4.13 9.47 5.75
CA CYS A 124 -3.66 9.04 7.07
C CYS A 124 -4.40 9.78 8.19
N GLN A 125 -4.62 11.09 8.05
CA GLN A 125 -5.40 11.88 9.01
C GLN A 125 -6.85 11.38 9.13
N LYS A 126 -7.52 11.11 8.01
CA LYS A 126 -8.88 10.56 7.98
C LYS A 126 -8.98 9.18 8.62
N LEU A 127 -7.98 8.33 8.37
CA LEU A 127 -7.86 7.00 8.98
C LEU A 127 -7.36 7.04 10.43
N ARG A 128 -6.98 8.22 10.93
CA ARG A 128 -6.39 8.44 12.27
C ARG A 128 -5.12 7.63 12.50
N ILE A 129 -4.31 7.46 11.45
CA ILE A 129 -3.02 6.78 11.50
C ILE A 129 -1.93 7.84 11.65
N PRO A 130 -1.11 7.79 12.71
CA PRO A 130 0.03 8.67 12.85
C PRO A 130 1.02 8.46 11.70
N ALA A 131 1.54 9.56 11.14
CA ALA A 131 2.42 9.51 9.98
C ALA A 131 3.68 10.35 10.17
N LYS A 132 4.79 9.90 9.57
CA LYS A 132 6.04 10.66 9.40
C LYS A 132 6.41 10.71 7.93
N VAL A 133 7.13 11.77 7.56
CA VAL A 133 7.59 11.95 6.18
C VAL A 133 9.05 11.57 6.05
N ILE A 134 9.37 10.77 5.04
CA ILE A 134 10.75 10.52 4.59
C ILE A 134 10.90 11.22 3.24
N LEU A 135 11.83 12.15 3.14
CA LEU A 135 12.15 12.82 1.88
C LEU A 135 13.27 12.05 1.18
N ASN A 136 12.91 11.25 0.19
CA ASN A 136 13.83 10.55 -0.70
C ASN A 136 14.40 11.49 -1.76
N GLN A 137 15.62 11.19 -2.23
CA GLN A 137 16.34 11.98 -3.22
C GLN A 137 16.30 13.49 -2.89
N ALA A 138 16.55 13.83 -1.63
CA ALA A 138 16.21 15.13 -1.08
C ALA A 138 16.97 16.30 -1.73
N ASP A 139 18.12 16.03 -2.32
CA ASP A 139 18.96 16.97 -3.07
C ASP A 139 18.56 17.14 -4.56
N LEU A 140 17.58 16.37 -5.04
CA LEU A 140 17.10 16.43 -6.44
C LEU A 140 15.75 17.16 -6.56
N GLY A 141 15.72 18.45 -6.26
CA GLY A 141 14.54 19.29 -6.52
C GLY A 141 14.32 20.40 -5.51
N ASP A 142 13.14 21.02 -5.57
CA ASP A 142 12.75 22.10 -4.66
C ASP A 142 11.91 21.56 -3.49
N LYS A 143 12.50 21.58 -2.30
CA LYS A 143 11.87 21.11 -1.06
C LYS A 143 10.72 21.99 -0.59
N LYS A 144 10.59 23.23 -1.07
CA LYS A 144 9.61 24.21 -0.53
C LYS A 144 8.18 23.69 -0.54
N ARG A 145 7.78 22.97 -1.60
CA ARG A 145 6.42 22.39 -1.70
C ARG A 145 6.17 21.31 -0.65
N VAL A 146 7.14 20.41 -0.47
CA VAL A 146 7.09 19.36 0.56
C VAL A 146 7.05 19.99 1.95
N GLN A 147 7.90 20.98 2.21
CA GLN A 147 7.95 21.70 3.49
C GLN A 147 6.61 22.36 3.82
N ALA A 148 6.02 23.09 2.89
CA ALA A 148 4.70 23.71 3.06
C ALA A 148 3.59 22.68 3.39
N ILE A 149 3.65 21.49 2.79
CA ILE A 149 2.71 20.40 3.11
C ILE A 149 2.96 19.87 4.51
N THR A 150 4.21 19.60 4.87
CA THR A 150 4.55 19.08 6.21
C THR A 150 4.15 20.07 7.31
N GLU A 151 4.32 21.37 7.09
CA GLU A 151 3.84 22.44 7.98
C GLU A 151 2.32 22.46 8.10
N LYS A 152 1.59 22.38 6.98
CA LYS A 152 0.12 22.30 6.95
C LYS A 152 -0.41 21.16 7.81
N PHE A 153 0.21 19.98 7.73
CA PHE A 153 -0.20 18.81 8.52
C PHE A 153 0.43 18.74 9.92
N LYS A 154 1.30 19.71 10.28
CA LYS A 154 2.07 19.74 11.54
C LYS A 154 2.92 18.47 11.75
N ILE A 155 3.47 17.95 10.67
CA ILE A 155 4.35 16.77 10.65
C ILE A 155 5.78 17.24 10.33
N LYS A 156 6.80 16.58 10.88
CA LYS A 156 8.19 16.84 10.53
C LYS A 156 8.66 15.85 9.47
N ILE A 157 9.56 16.30 8.61
CA ILE A 157 10.39 15.38 7.82
C ILE A 157 11.30 14.67 8.81
N GLU A 158 11.10 13.37 8.98
CA GLU A 158 11.82 12.54 9.94
C GLU A 158 13.26 12.28 9.46
N LYS A 159 13.40 12.01 8.17
CA LYS A 159 14.69 11.70 7.55
C LYS A 159 14.70 12.19 6.11
N GLU A 160 15.86 12.67 5.70
CA GLU A 160 16.19 12.93 4.30
C GLU A 160 17.18 11.88 3.82
N ILE A 161 16.95 11.36 2.61
CA ILE A 161 17.85 10.42 1.93
C ILE A 161 18.36 11.14 0.69
N LEU A 162 19.68 11.34 0.60
CA LEU A 162 20.31 11.98 -0.55
C LEU A 162 20.41 11.00 -1.73
N TYR A 163 20.42 11.54 -2.93
CA TYR A 163 20.71 10.78 -4.13
C TYR A 163 22.10 10.17 -4.06
N SER A 164 22.18 8.87 -4.35
CA SER A 164 23.44 8.17 -4.51
C SER A 164 23.42 7.38 -5.80
N LYS A 165 24.35 7.72 -6.70
CA LYS A 165 24.55 6.97 -7.94
C LYS A 165 24.90 5.51 -7.67
N GLU A 166 25.66 5.25 -6.60
CA GLU A 166 26.02 3.89 -6.17
C GLU A 166 24.78 3.06 -5.78
N ILE A 167 23.84 3.64 -5.03
CA ILE A 167 22.56 3.00 -4.70
C ILE A 167 21.81 2.62 -5.98
N VAL A 168 21.68 3.57 -6.90
CA VAL A 168 20.93 3.39 -8.14
C VAL A 168 21.56 2.29 -9.01
N GLU A 169 22.88 2.26 -9.11
CA GLU A 169 23.60 1.23 -9.86
C GLU A 169 23.48 -0.15 -9.22
N ALA A 170 23.62 -0.25 -7.90
CA ALA A 170 23.47 -1.51 -7.18
C ALA A 170 22.05 -2.05 -7.27
N TYR A 171 21.03 -1.18 -7.12
CA TYR A 171 19.63 -1.54 -7.34
C TYR A 171 19.42 -2.14 -8.73
N SER A 172 19.90 -1.44 -9.76
CA SER A 172 19.74 -1.85 -11.16
C SER A 172 20.43 -3.19 -11.48
N LYS A 173 21.46 -3.54 -10.71
CA LYS A 173 22.20 -4.82 -10.83
C LYS A 173 21.71 -5.91 -9.87
N GLY A 174 20.69 -5.64 -9.05
CA GLY A 174 20.19 -6.57 -8.03
C GLY A 174 21.14 -6.81 -6.86
N ARG A 175 22.07 -5.87 -6.61
CA ARG A 175 23.15 -5.95 -5.61
C ARG A 175 22.94 -5.02 -4.42
N LEU A 176 21.71 -4.57 -4.20
CA LEU A 176 21.40 -3.63 -3.11
C LEU A 176 21.87 -4.15 -1.74
N SER A 177 21.82 -5.47 -1.54
CA SER A 177 22.26 -6.12 -0.29
C SER A 177 23.77 -6.15 -0.07
N GLU A 178 24.58 -5.76 -1.06
CA GLU A 178 26.05 -5.71 -0.95
C GLU A 178 26.53 -4.36 -0.41
N LEU A 179 25.65 -3.36 -0.33
CA LEU A 179 25.97 -2.03 0.16
C LEU A 179 25.81 -1.96 1.68
N ASN A 180 26.76 -1.31 2.34
CA ASN A 180 26.69 -1.01 3.77
C ASN A 180 26.23 0.45 3.94
N PHE A 181 25.05 0.66 4.52
CA PHE A 181 24.45 1.97 4.82
C PHE A 181 24.36 2.24 6.31
#